data_AF-A0A2M7P2P4-F1
#
_entry.id   AF-A0A2M7P2P4-F1
#
_cell.length_a   1.000
_cell.length_b   1.000
_cell.length_c   1.000
_cell.angle_alpha   90.00
_cell.angle_beta   90.00
_cell.angle_gamma   90.00
#
_symmetry.space_group_name_H-M   'P 1'
#
loop_
_entity.id
_entity.type
_entity.pdbx_description
1 polymer ?
#
loop_
_entity_poly.entity_id
_entity_poly.type
_entity_poly.pdbx_seq_one_letter_code
_entity_poly.pdbx_strand_id
1 'polypeptide(L)' 'MNAVVGIEAELSNLGTVDLHHLECVIHKLYRKRNDRVIYDDTYGLWMTEDQTSAASEVFALFDEQEEQNVSC' A
#
# COMPACT_ATOMS: atom_id res chain seq x y z
N MET A 1 -17.09 15.79 10.43
CA MET A 1 -17.02 14.31 10.32
C MET A 1 -16.09 14.00 9.16
N ASN A 2 -15.00 13.26 9.38
CA ASN A 2 -14.08 12.90 8.31
C ASN A 2 -14.69 11.72 7.54
N ALA A 3 -14.93 11.88 6.23
CA ALA A 3 -15.51 10.84 5.40
C ALA A 3 -14.70 9.54 5.42
N VAL A 4 -13.37 9.63 5.59
CA VAL A 4 -12.47 8.47 5.67
C VAL A 4 -12.74 7.63 6.92
N VAL A 5 -12.92 8.29 8.08
CA VAL A 5 -13.20 7.60 9.35
C VAL A 5 -14.55 6.86 9.31
N GLY A 6 -15.54 7.44 8.63
CA GLY A 6 -16.82 6.76 8.41
C GLY A 6 -16.67 5.51 7.53
N ILE A 7 -15.83 5.59 6.49
CA ILE A 7 -15.55 4.44 5.62
C ILE A 7 -14.86 3.33 6.42
N GLU A 8 -13.80 3.63 7.19
CA GLU A 8 -13.07 2.63 7.99
C GLU A 8 -13.98 1.82 8.94
N ALA A 9 -14.93 2.51 9.58
CA ALA A 9 -15.90 1.87 10.46
C ALA A 9 -16.81 0.90 9.70
N GLU A 10 -17.25 1.26 8.49
CA GLU A 10 -18.08 0.39 7.64
C GLU A 10 -17.29 -0.78 7.05
N LEU A 11 -16.02 -0.57 6.66
CA LEU A 11 -15.16 -1.63 6.13
C LEU A 11 -14.96 -2.77 7.13
N SER A 12 -14.92 -2.45 8.42
CA SER A 12 -14.77 -3.43 9.50
C SER A 12 -15.93 -4.43 9.59
N ASN A 13 -17.09 -4.10 8.99
CA ASN A 13 -18.27 -4.96 8.97
C ASN A 13 -18.41 -5.78 7.68
N LEU A 14 -17.53 -5.57 6.69
CA LEU A 14 -17.63 -6.24 5.40
C LEU A 14 -17.00 -7.63 5.42
N GLY A 15 -17.60 -8.55 4.67
CA GLY A 15 -17.00 -9.85 4.40
C GLY A 15 -15.82 -9.75 3.42
N THR A 16 -14.97 -10.78 3.40
CA THR A 16 -13.76 -10.83 2.55
C THR A 16 -14.06 -10.63 1.06
N VAL A 17 -15.19 -11.15 0.56
CA VAL A 17 -15.60 -10.98 -0.85
C VAL A 17 -15.91 -9.52 -1.17
N ASP A 18 -16.63 -8.83 -0.27
CA ASP A 18 -17.01 -7.44 -0.45
C ASP A 18 -15.79 -6.51 -0.34
N LEU A 19 -14.85 -6.83 0.55
CA LEU A 19 -13.57 -6.15 0.66
C LEU A 19 -12.75 -6.28 -0.63
N HIS A 20 -12.68 -7.48 -1.20
CA HIS A 20 -11.97 -7.70 -2.46
C HIS A 20 -12.65 -6.98 -3.64
N HIS A 21 -13.99 -6.93 -3.65
CA HIS A 21 -14.71 -6.15 -4.64
C HIS A 21 -14.41 -4.64 -4.51
N LEU A 22 -14.37 -4.13 -3.28
CA LEU A 22 -14.04 -2.73 -3.02
C LEU A 22 -12.61 -2.39 -3.44
N GLU A 23 -11.65 -3.26 -3.15
CA GLU A 23 -10.26 -3.14 -3.60
C GLU A 23 -10.19 -3.00 -5.14
N CYS A 24 -10.92 -3.85 -5.87
CA CYS A 24 -11.03 -3.74 -7.33
C CYS A 24 -11.61 -2.40 -7.80
N VAL A 25 -12.59 -1.84 -7.08
CA VAL A 25 -13.17 -0.52 -7.38
C VAL A 25 -12.15 0.59 -7.12
N ILE A 26 -11.44 0.53 -6.00
CA ILE A 26 -10.40 1.49 -5.65
C ILE A 26 -9.28 1.49 -6.70
N HIS A 27 -8.81 0.32 -7.13
CA HIS A 27 -7.83 0.19 -8.22
C HIS A 27 -8.33 0.84 -9.51
N LYS A 28 -9.59 0.61 -9.91
CA LYS A 28 -10.18 1.27 -11.09
C LYS A 28 -10.21 2.81 -10.95
N LEU A 29 -10.47 3.32 -9.75
CA LEU A 29 -10.45 4.77 -9.50
C LEU A 29 -9.05 5.35 -9.64
N TYR A 30 -8.02 4.68 -9.12
CA TYR A 30 -6.63 5.11 -9.28
C TYR A 30 -6.19 5.08 -10.74
N ARG A 31 -6.49 4.00 -11.48
CA ARG A 31 -6.24 3.90 -12.93
C ARG A 31 -6.88 5.07 -13.69
N LYS A 32 -8.14 5.40 -13.38
CA LYS A 32 -8.84 6.52 -14.03
C LYS A 32 -8.18 7.87 -13.75
N ARG A 33 -7.59 8.04 -12.57
CA ARG A 33 -6.91 9.28 -12.16
C ARG A 33 -5.50 9.38 -12.73
N ASN A 34 -4.90 8.26 -13.14
CA ASN A 34 -3.58 8.15 -13.78
C ASN A 34 -2.46 8.88 -13.01
N ASP A 35 -2.60 8.98 -11.69
CA ASP A 35 -1.64 9.69 -10.84
C ASP A 35 -0.73 8.65 -10.18
N ARG A 36 0.59 8.77 -10.38
CA ARG A 36 1.67 8.06 -9.62
C ARG A 36 1.67 6.53 -9.64
N VAL A 37 0.98 5.91 -10.58
CA VAL A 37 1.05 4.46 -10.81
C VAL A 37 2.42 4.11 -11.40
N ILE A 38 3.19 3.28 -10.70
CA ILE A 38 4.47 2.74 -11.16
C ILE A 38 4.27 1.41 -11.88
N TYR A 39 3.37 0.56 -11.39
CA TYR A 39 3.02 -0.71 -12.03
C TYR A 39 1.54 -1.04 -11.83
N ASP A 40 0.93 -1.64 -12.86
CA ASP A 40 -0.51 -1.92 -12.90
C ASP A 40 -0.75 -3.25 -13.64
N ASP A 41 -1.25 -4.25 -12.92
CA ASP A 41 -1.64 -5.53 -13.52
C ASP A 41 -3.00 -6.05 -13.01
N THR A 42 -3.31 -7.30 -13.36
CA THR A 42 -4.60 -7.92 -12.99
C THR A 42 -4.71 -8.16 -11.48
N TYR A 43 -3.60 -8.23 -10.77
CA TYR A 43 -3.49 -8.64 -9.38
C TYR A 43 -3.20 -7.48 -8.43
N GLY A 44 -2.70 -6.34 -8.92
CA GLY A 44 -2.43 -5.21 -8.05
C GLY A 44 -2.00 -3.93 -8.76
N LEU A 45 -1.97 -2.87 -7.97
CA LEU A 45 -1.46 -1.57 -8.33
C LEU A 45 -0.25 -1.26 -7.43
N TRP A 46 0.88 -0.88 -8.02
CA TRP A 46 2.06 -0.43 -7.30
C TRP A 46 2.22 1.08 -7.53
N MET A 47 2.14 1.83 -6.45
CA MET A 47 2.24 3.29 -6.45
C MET A 47 3.63 3.73 -6.03
N THR A 48 3.90 5.03 -6.19
CA THR A 48 5.17 5.63 -5.74
C THR A 48 5.36 5.54 -4.23
N GLU A 49 4.27 5.62 -3.50
CA GLU A 49 4.24 5.47 -2.05
C GLU A 49 4.63 4.04 -1.63
N ASP A 50 4.15 3.01 -2.35
CA ASP A 50 4.51 1.61 -2.11
C ASP A 50 6.01 1.37 -2.36
N GLN A 51 6.54 1.92 -3.46
CA GLN A 51 7.97 1.88 -3.77
C GLN A 51 8.82 2.54 -2.68
N THR A 52 8.36 3.69 -2.16
CA THR A 52 9.06 4.44 -1.12
C THR A 52 9.08 3.66 0.18
N SER A 53 7.94 3.08 0.57
CA SER A 53 7.83 2.24 1.77
C SER A 53 8.75 1.03 1.69
N ALA A 54 8.71 0.29 0.56
CA ALA A 54 9.57 -0.87 0.35
C ALA A 54 11.06 -0.50 0.38
N ALA A 55 11.45 0.62 -0.24
CA ALA A 55 12.83 1.11 -0.19
C ALA A 55 13.25 1.47 1.24
N SER A 56 12.40 2.14 2.01
CA SER A 56 12.67 2.47 3.41
C SER A 56 12.88 1.24 4.27
N GLU A 57 12.08 0.19 4.10
CA GLU A 57 12.28 -1.08 4.82
C GLU A 57 13.60 -1.74 4.46
N VAL A 58 13.96 -1.77 3.17
CA VAL A 58 15.24 -2.34 2.72
C VAL A 58 16.43 -1.55 3.27
N PHE A 59 16.36 -0.22 3.29
CA PHE A 59 17.43 0.59 3.88
C PHE A 59 17.57 0.35 5.38
N ALA A 60 16.47 0.24 6.12
CA ALA A 60 16.52 -0.09 7.54
C ALA A 60 17.21 -1.45 7.80
N LEU A 61 16.96 -2.45 6.95
CA LEU A 61 17.64 -3.75 7.04
C LEU A 61 19.16 -3.65 6.77
N PHE A 62 19.60 -2.77 5.87
CA PHE A 62 21.02 -2.54 5.63
C PHE A 62 21.66 -1.80 6.81
N ASP A 63 21.00 -0.79 7.35
CA ASP A 63 21.48 -0.05 8.53
C ASP A 63 21.70 -1.01 9.71
N GLU A 64 20.74 -1.91 9.99
CA GLU A 64 20.85 -2.93 11.03
C GLU A 64 22.04 -3.89 10.80
N GLN A 65 22.32 -4.26 9.55
CA GLN A 65 23.45 -5.12 9.20
C GLN A 65 24.79 -4.40 9.32
N GLU A 66 24.86 -3.12 8.95
CA GLU A 66 26.06 -2.32 9.12
C GLU A 66 26.40 -2.14 10.61
N GLU A 67 25.40 -1.85 11.45
CA GLU A 67 25.57 -1.77 12.92
C GLU A 67 26.13 -3.08 13.50
N GLN A 68 25.65 -4.23 13.03
CA GLN A 68 26.14 -5.54 13.47
C GLN A 68 27.59 -5.81 13.01
N ASN A 69 27.97 -5.35 11.81
CA ASN A 69 29.30 -5.56 11.25
C ASN A 69 30.37 -4.61 11.83
N VAL A 70 29.97 -3.44 12.35
CA VAL A 70 30.88 -2.47 12.99
C VAL A 70 31.23 -2.84 14.43
N SER A 71 30.46 -3.75 15.07
CA SER A 71 30.65 -4.15 16.47
C SER A 71 31.73 -5.23 16.71
N CYS A 72 32.57 -5.55 15.71
CA CYS A 72 33.58 -6.62 15.81
C CYS A 72 35.02 -6.10 15.96
#